data_AF-A0A424QFV2-F1
#
_entry.id   AF-A0A424QFV2-F1
#
_cell.length_a   1.000
_cell.length_b   1.000
_cell.length_c   1.000
_cell.angle_alpha   90.00
_cell.angle_beta   90.00
_cell.angle_gamma   90.00
#
_symmetry.space_group_name_H-M   'P 1'
#
loop_
_entity.id
_entity.type
_entity.pdbx_description
1 polymer ?
#
loop_
_entity_poly.entity_id
_entity_poly.type
_entity_poly.pdbx_seq_one_letter_code
_entity_poly.pdbx_strand_id
1 'polypeptide(L)'
;MQTTQPGPAVSSNMYHPPQQAMMGGGLFSLHKFLMIGVILILLAILVSALPDFGGAPSEIDYDTSESGWGEKFAEDTESHNDFDRVMGTISTLLGSGGVALIGYAFVREAYDEDTTTPALRITLLILGAVMLLQLLGSGFDVSVSL
;
A
#
# COMPACT_ATOMS: atom_id res chain seq x y z
N MET A 1 70.04 1.39 -33.43
CA MET A 1 69.10 2.53 -33.37
C MET A 1 67.70 1.99 -33.61
N GLN A 2 66.76 2.44 -32.75
CA GLN A 2 65.31 2.21 -32.72
C GLN A 2 64.76 0.77 -32.59
N THR A 3 64.25 0.47 -31.40
CA THR A 3 63.14 -0.47 -31.18
C THR A 3 61.89 0.34 -30.86
N THR A 4 60.80 0.00 -31.54
CA THR A 4 59.46 0.57 -31.39
C THR A 4 58.76 0.03 -30.13
N GLN A 5 57.99 0.92 -29.50
CA GLN A 5 57.32 0.76 -28.21
C GLN A 5 55.98 0.01 -28.32
N PRO A 6 55.61 -0.78 -27.31
CA PRO A 6 54.24 -0.73 -26.79
C PRO A 6 54.27 -0.40 -25.28
N GLY A 7 53.54 0.63 -24.87
CA GLY A 7 53.50 1.08 -23.48
C GLY A 7 52.89 0.04 -22.53
N PRO A 8 53.44 -0.16 -21.32
CA PRO A 8 52.76 -0.94 -20.29
C PRO A 8 51.57 -0.17 -19.72
N ALA A 9 50.45 -0.89 -19.61
CA ALA A 9 49.13 -0.42 -19.25
C ALA A 9 49.07 0.42 -17.97
N VAL A 10 48.19 1.41 -17.98
CA VAL A 10 47.75 2.13 -16.78
C VAL A 10 47.21 1.09 -15.81
N SER A 11 47.93 0.83 -14.73
CA SER A 11 47.41 0.07 -13.60
C SER A 11 46.24 0.86 -13.03
N SER A 12 45.02 0.49 -13.43
CA SER A 12 43.80 0.99 -12.82
C SER A 12 43.73 0.44 -11.39
N ASN A 13 44.39 1.11 -10.45
CA ASN A 13 44.10 1.01 -9.02
C ASN A 13 42.76 1.69 -8.72
N MET A 14 41.72 1.31 -9.44
CA MET A 14 40.36 1.65 -9.08
C MET A 14 39.84 0.48 -8.27
N TYR A 15 39.79 0.67 -6.94
CA TYR A 15 39.03 -0.20 -6.05
C TYR A 15 37.57 -0.08 -6.48
N HIS A 16 37.17 -0.86 -7.48
CA HIS A 16 35.75 -1.06 -7.74
C HIS A 16 35.20 -1.78 -6.50
N PRO A 17 34.20 -1.21 -5.80
CA PRO A 17 33.46 -2.01 -4.84
C PRO A 17 32.97 -3.27 -5.59
N PRO A 18 32.98 -4.45 -4.94
CA PRO A 18 32.56 -5.68 -5.58
C PRO A 18 31.19 -5.43 -6.21
N GLN A 19 31.01 -5.74 -7.50
CA GLN A 19 29.75 -5.53 -8.21
C GLN A 19 28.55 -6.21 -7.51
N GLN A 20 28.84 -7.18 -6.65
CA GLN A 20 27.89 -7.81 -5.72
C GLN A 20 27.31 -6.83 -4.68
N ALA A 21 28.05 -5.81 -4.23
CA ALA A 21 27.54 -4.75 -3.37
C ALA A 21 26.66 -3.72 -4.11
N MET A 22 26.65 -3.75 -5.46
CA MET A 22 25.76 -2.92 -6.29
C MET A 22 24.51 -3.68 -6.78
N MET A 23 24.45 -5.00 -6.62
CA MET A 23 23.31 -5.83 -7.07
C MET A 23 22.28 -6.14 -5.97
N GLY A 24 22.58 -5.91 -4.70
CA GLY A 24 21.66 -6.17 -3.58
C GLY A 24 20.57 -5.11 -3.32
N GLY A 25 20.48 -4.07 -4.16
CA GLY A 25 19.58 -2.92 -3.94
C GLY A 25 18.67 -2.58 -5.13
N GLY A 26 18.50 -3.51 -6.07
CA GLY A 26 17.83 -3.24 -7.34
C GLY A 26 16.31 -3.14 -7.21
N LEU A 27 15.76 -1.91 -7.30
CA LEU A 27 14.38 -1.50 -7.65
C LEU A 27 13.14 -2.18 -7.01
N PHE A 28 13.28 -3.35 -6.39
CA PHE A 28 12.23 -4.27 -5.99
C PHE A 28 12.57 -4.96 -4.64
N SER A 29 13.10 -4.18 -3.72
CA SER A 29 13.46 -4.62 -2.36
C SER A 29 12.19 -4.80 -1.50
N LEU A 30 12.17 -5.83 -0.65
CA LEU A 30 11.10 -6.08 0.34
C LEU A 30 10.72 -4.80 1.09
N HIS A 31 11.72 -4.02 1.52
CA HIS A 31 11.48 -2.78 2.25
C HIS A 31 10.58 -1.80 1.48
N LYS A 32 10.72 -1.70 0.15
CA LYS A 32 9.93 -0.76 -0.66
C LYS A 32 8.47 -1.16 -0.72
N PHE A 33 8.19 -2.43 -1.02
CA PHE A 33 6.81 -2.95 -1.08
C PHE A 33 6.15 -2.94 0.29
N LEU A 34 6.91 -3.26 1.34
CA LEU A 34 6.46 -3.17 2.72
C LEU A 34 6.09 -1.72 3.09
N MET A 35 6.97 -0.76 2.77
CA MET A 35 6.75 0.65 3.07
C MET A 35 5.53 1.20 2.32
N ILE A 36 5.40 0.89 1.02
CA ILE A 36 4.24 1.30 0.23
C ILE A 36 2.97 0.67 0.81
N GLY A 37 2.98 -0.61 1.13
CA GLY A 37 1.81 -1.29 1.70
C GLY A 37 1.37 -0.68 3.03
N VAL A 38 2.31 -0.35 3.92
CA VAL A 38 2.03 0.35 5.18
C VAL A 38 1.46 1.75 4.93
N ILE A 39 2.03 2.51 3.98
CA ILE A 39 1.52 3.83 3.61
C ILE A 39 0.08 3.73 3.11
N LEU A 40 -0.25 2.74 2.27
CA LEU A 40 -1.62 2.55 1.79
C LEU A 40 -2.59 2.25 2.95
N ILE A 41 -2.18 1.47 3.95
CA ILE A 41 -3.00 1.22 5.15
C ILE A 41 -3.23 2.51 5.94
N LEU A 42 -2.19 3.34 6.12
CA LEU A 42 -2.34 4.63 6.80
C LEU A 42 -3.29 5.56 6.04
N LEU A 43 -3.20 5.59 4.71
CA LEU A 43 -4.13 6.36 3.88
C LEU A 43 -5.55 5.81 3.96
N ALA A 44 -5.73 4.48 4.01
CA ALA A 44 -7.03 3.86 4.19
C ALA A 44 -7.71 4.33 5.49
N ILE A 45 -6.96 4.32 6.60
CA ILE A 45 -7.44 4.78 7.92
C ILE A 45 -7.83 6.26 7.87
N LEU A 46 -6.99 7.09 7.23
CA LEU A 46 -7.28 8.52 7.08
C LEU A 46 -8.56 8.75 6.27
N VAL A 47 -8.70 8.05 5.13
CA VAL A 47 -9.85 8.18 4.24
C VAL A 47 -11.15 7.74 4.93
N SER A 48 -11.14 6.63 5.69
CA SER A 48 -12.33 6.20 6.44
C SER A 48 -12.74 7.17 7.54
N ALA A 49 -11.83 8.02 8.01
CA ALA A 49 -12.14 9.03 9.02
C ALA A 49 -12.67 10.34 8.41
N LEU A 50 -12.68 10.49 7.08
CA LEU A 50 -13.12 11.73 6.43
C LEU A 50 -14.62 12.05 6.63
N PRO A 51 -15.55 11.09 6.53
CA PRO A 51 -16.98 11.32 6.78
C PRO A 51 -17.25 11.90 8.17
N ASP A 52 -16.51 11.45 9.18
CA ASP A 52 -16.69 11.87 10.57
C ASP A 52 -16.30 13.35 10.82
N PHE A 53 -15.46 13.97 9.99
CA PHE A 53 -15.08 15.38 10.18
C PHE A 53 -16.24 16.36 9.92
N GLY A 54 -17.16 15.99 9.01
CA GLY A 54 -18.32 16.82 8.67
C GLY A 54 -19.48 16.65 9.65
N GLY A 55 -19.58 15.49 10.29
CA GLY A 55 -20.75 15.10 11.07
C GLY A 55 -21.97 14.83 10.19
N ALA A 56 -22.91 14.05 10.71
CA ALA A 56 -24.18 13.82 10.03
C ALA A 56 -25.04 15.10 10.08
N PRO A 57 -25.87 15.38 9.06
CA PRO A 57 -26.85 16.46 9.09
C PRO A 57 -27.76 16.35 10.32
N SER A 58 -28.10 17.49 10.92
CA SER A 58 -28.97 17.54 12.10
C SER A 58 -30.25 18.30 11.80
N GLU A 59 -31.40 17.79 12.25
CA GLU A 59 -32.71 18.43 12.05
C GLU A 59 -32.77 19.87 12.62
N ILE A 60 -31.94 20.17 13.64
CA ILE A 60 -31.90 21.51 14.27
C ILE A 60 -31.23 22.57 13.39
N ASP A 61 -30.49 22.16 12.36
CA ASP A 61 -29.81 23.07 11.44
C ASP A 61 -30.77 23.63 10.37
N TYR A 62 -32.00 23.12 10.32
CA TYR A 62 -33.02 23.48 9.33
C TYR A 62 -34.13 24.31 9.97
N ASP A 63 -34.61 25.30 9.21
CA ASP A 63 -35.80 26.05 9.60
C ASP A 63 -37.06 25.20 9.35
N THR A 64 -37.56 24.57 10.41
CA THR A 64 -38.78 23.74 10.38
C THR A 64 -40.04 24.51 10.00
N SER A 65 -39.99 25.85 9.95
CA SER A 65 -41.08 26.70 9.48
C SER A 65 -41.06 26.93 7.96
N GLU A 66 -39.96 26.60 7.27
CA GLU A 66 -39.83 26.71 5.82
C GLU A 66 -40.53 25.52 5.12
N SER A 67 -41.28 25.78 4.04
CA SER A 67 -41.84 24.69 3.24
C SER A 67 -40.72 23.90 2.55
N GLY A 68 -40.73 22.57 2.68
CA GLY A 68 -39.74 21.69 2.06
C GLY A 68 -38.49 21.42 2.90
N TRP A 69 -38.43 21.86 4.17
CA TRP A 69 -37.30 21.58 5.06
C TRP A 69 -37.00 20.07 5.19
N GLY A 70 -38.05 19.24 5.25
CA GLY A 70 -37.91 17.78 5.38
C GLY A 70 -37.30 17.11 4.14
N GLU A 71 -37.59 17.65 2.94
CA GLU A 71 -36.95 17.18 1.70
C GLU A 71 -35.48 17.58 1.66
N LYS A 72 -35.14 18.82 2.05
CA LYS A 72 -33.74 19.25 2.15
C LYS A 72 -32.95 18.42 3.16
N PHE A 73 -33.51 18.15 4.33
CA PHE A 73 -32.87 17.30 5.34
C PHE A 73 -32.66 15.86 4.83
N ALA A 74 -33.65 15.29 4.14
CA ALA A 74 -33.53 13.96 3.56
C ALA A 74 -32.46 13.90 2.46
N GLU A 75 -32.40 14.91 1.58
CA GLU A 75 -31.39 15.04 0.52
C GLU A 75 -29.97 15.15 1.10
N ASP A 76 -29.78 15.99 2.11
CA ASP A 76 -28.47 16.16 2.77
C ASP A 76 -28.05 14.89 3.53
N THR A 77 -29.01 14.17 4.14
CA THR A 77 -28.76 12.88 4.82
C THR A 77 -28.34 11.80 3.82
N GLU A 78 -29.01 11.72 2.67
CA GLU A 78 -28.66 10.79 1.60
C GLU A 78 -27.26 11.10 1.03
N SER A 79 -26.98 12.37 0.77
CA SER A 79 -25.66 12.84 0.31
C SER A 79 -24.53 12.49 1.29
N HIS A 80 -24.77 12.68 2.59
CA HIS A 80 -23.81 12.28 3.64
C HIS A 80 -23.57 10.76 3.65
N ASN A 81 -24.63 9.96 3.55
CA ASN A 81 -24.52 8.49 3.53
C ASN A 81 -23.81 7.98 2.27
N ASP A 82 -24.01 8.63 1.12
CA ASP A 82 -23.27 8.29 -0.11
C ASP A 82 -21.80 8.65 0.04
N PHE A 83 -21.49 9.80 0.63
CA PHE A 83 -20.10 10.17 0.95
C PHE A 83 -19.42 9.16 1.88
N ASP A 84 -20.09 8.74 2.95
CA ASP A 84 -19.60 7.70 3.87
C ASP A 84 -19.32 6.38 3.13
N ARG A 85 -20.26 5.95 2.29
CA ARG A 85 -20.12 4.74 1.47
C ARG A 85 -18.95 4.81 0.50
N VAL A 86 -18.79 5.94 -0.21
CA VAL A 86 -17.69 6.14 -1.16
C VAL A 86 -16.35 6.13 -0.43
N MET A 87 -16.24 6.83 0.70
CA MET A 87 -15.01 6.87 1.50
C MET A 87 -14.70 5.50 2.12
N GLY A 88 -15.69 4.78 2.62
CA GLY A 88 -15.55 3.41 3.09
C GLY A 88 -15.07 2.45 2.00
N THR A 89 -15.57 2.61 0.77
CA THR A 89 -15.13 1.83 -0.40
C THR A 89 -13.68 2.13 -0.76
N ILE A 90 -13.30 3.41 -0.82
CA ILE A 90 -11.91 3.83 -1.12
C ILE A 90 -10.97 3.34 -0.01
N SER A 91 -11.36 3.47 1.26
CA SER A 91 -10.61 2.96 2.39
C SER A 91 -10.39 1.46 2.28
N THR A 92 -11.43 0.70 1.95
CA THR A 92 -11.35 -0.76 1.75
C THR A 92 -10.41 -1.11 0.59
N LEU A 93 -10.46 -0.39 -0.53
CA LEU A 93 -9.55 -0.59 -1.67
C LEU A 93 -8.09 -0.29 -1.31
N LEU A 94 -7.84 0.80 -0.59
CA LEU A 94 -6.49 1.16 -0.12
C LEU A 94 -5.96 0.15 0.89
N GLY A 95 -6.77 -0.25 1.88
CA GLY A 95 -6.40 -1.21 2.91
C GLY A 95 -6.11 -2.58 2.32
N SER A 96 -6.99 -3.07 1.44
CA SER A 96 -6.83 -4.35 0.73
C SER A 96 -5.60 -4.36 -0.18
N GLY A 97 -5.37 -3.27 -0.93
CA GLY A 97 -4.15 -3.08 -1.73
C GLY A 97 -2.89 -3.05 -0.86
N GLY A 98 -2.95 -2.41 0.30
CA GLY A 98 -1.87 -2.39 1.29
C GLY A 98 -1.51 -3.77 1.81
N VAL A 99 -2.51 -4.54 2.25
CA VAL A 99 -2.35 -5.93 2.72
C VAL A 99 -1.79 -6.82 1.60
N ALA A 100 -2.29 -6.67 0.37
CA ALA A 100 -1.81 -7.43 -0.78
C ALA A 100 -0.33 -7.16 -1.09
N LEU A 101 0.11 -5.89 -1.04
CA LEU A 101 1.52 -5.52 -1.24
C LEU A 101 2.44 -6.05 -0.13
N ILE A 102 1.99 -6.02 1.12
CA ILE A 102 2.74 -6.58 2.26
C ILE A 102 2.85 -8.09 2.13
N GLY A 103 1.74 -8.78 1.85
CA GLY A 103 1.73 -10.22 1.63
C GLY A 103 2.64 -10.63 0.47
N TYR A 104 2.58 -9.90 -0.65
CA TYR A 104 3.47 -10.08 -1.79
C TYR A 104 4.95 -9.88 -1.41
N ALA A 105 5.28 -8.85 -0.64
CA ALA A 105 6.64 -8.60 -0.19
C ALA A 105 7.20 -9.77 0.62
N PHE A 106 6.40 -10.32 1.55
CA PHE A 106 6.81 -11.48 2.35
C PHE A 106 6.99 -12.75 1.53
N VAL A 107 6.05 -13.05 0.63
CA VAL A 107 6.18 -14.22 -0.27
C VAL A 107 7.42 -14.08 -1.14
N ARG A 108 7.65 -12.89 -1.71
CA ARG A 108 8.81 -12.63 -2.57
C ARG A 108 10.13 -12.82 -1.83
N GLU A 109 10.28 -12.26 -0.62
CA GLU A 109 11.51 -12.42 0.17
C GLU A 109 11.69 -13.88 0.64
N ALA A 110 10.62 -14.61 0.89
CA ALA A 110 10.70 -16.03 1.22
C ALA A 110 11.30 -16.89 0.08
N TYR A 111 11.17 -16.44 -1.18
CA TYR A 111 11.79 -17.09 -2.34
C TYR A 111 13.19 -16.56 -2.67
N ASP A 112 13.66 -15.50 -2.00
CA ASP A 112 15.02 -15.00 -2.18
C ASP A 112 16.00 -15.90 -1.42
N GLU A 113 16.72 -16.74 -2.18
CA GLU A 113 17.54 -17.80 -1.61
C GLU A 113 18.91 -17.33 -1.09
N ASP A 114 19.30 -16.09 -1.38
CA ASP A 114 20.63 -15.60 -1.07
C ASP A 114 20.68 -14.72 0.21
N THR A 115 19.52 -14.22 0.65
CA THR A 115 19.45 -13.20 1.73
C THR A 115 18.92 -13.74 3.06
N THR A 116 18.26 -14.90 3.07
CA THR A 116 17.49 -15.38 4.22
C THR A 116 17.84 -16.82 4.62
N THR A 117 17.79 -17.11 5.92
CA THR A 117 17.92 -18.50 6.42
C THR A 117 16.65 -19.30 6.06
N PRO A 118 16.75 -20.64 5.91
CA PRO A 118 15.57 -21.47 5.61
C PRO A 118 14.41 -21.28 6.61
N ALA A 119 14.71 -21.08 7.89
CA ALA A 119 13.70 -20.83 8.92
C ALA A 119 12.97 -19.48 8.72
N LEU A 120 13.70 -18.44 8.32
CA LEU A 120 13.13 -17.13 8.04
C LEU A 120 12.21 -17.17 6.80
N ARG A 121 12.59 -17.92 5.76
CA ARG A 121 11.77 -18.10 4.56
C ARG A 121 10.42 -18.73 4.88
N ILE A 122 10.42 -19.82 5.64
CA ILE A 122 9.18 -20.50 6.05
C ILE A 122 8.29 -19.54 6.83
N THR A 123 8.87 -18.77 7.75
CA THR A 123 8.14 -17.76 8.54
C THR A 123 7.52 -16.69 7.64
N LEU A 124 8.30 -16.13 6.70
CA LEU A 124 7.82 -15.13 5.75
C LEU A 124 6.73 -15.69 4.82
N LEU A 125 6.86 -16.95 4.39
CA LEU A 125 5.86 -17.61 3.56
C LEU A 125 4.54 -17.79 4.33
N ILE A 126 4.60 -18.21 5.60
CA ILE A 126 3.42 -18.30 6.47
C ILE A 126 2.80 -16.93 6.68
N LEU A 127 3.59 -15.90 7.01
CA LEU A 127 3.09 -14.54 7.22
C LEU A 127 2.44 -13.98 5.94
N GLY A 128 3.08 -14.16 4.79
CA GLY A 128 2.54 -13.76 3.49
C GLY A 128 1.24 -14.48 3.16
N ALA A 129 1.19 -15.80 3.38
CA ALA A 129 0.00 -16.61 3.18
C ALA A 129 -1.15 -16.17 4.11
N VAL A 130 -0.87 -15.94 5.40
CA VAL A 130 -1.88 -15.45 6.36
C VAL A 130 -2.44 -14.10 5.93
N MET A 131 -1.58 -13.15 5.52
CA MET A 131 -2.02 -11.83 5.04
C MET A 131 -2.92 -11.94 3.80
N LEU A 132 -2.56 -12.79 2.84
CA LEU A 132 -3.37 -13.02 1.63
C LEU A 132 -4.67 -13.77 1.94
N LEU A 133 -4.65 -14.72 2.88
CA LEU A 133 -5.84 -15.43 3.33
C LEU A 133 -6.80 -14.51 4.08
N GLN A 134 -6.29 -13.53 4.84
CA GLN A 134 -7.13 -12.51 5.46
C GLN A 134 -7.89 -11.70 4.40
N LEU A 135 -7.29 -11.44 3.24
CA LEU A 135 -7.95 -10.78 2.11
C LEU A 135 -9.13 -11.59 1.54
N LEU A 136 -8.98 -12.93 1.49
CA LEU A 136 -10.03 -13.85 1.04
C LEU A 136 -11.12 -14.06 2.11
N GLY A 137 -10.73 -14.09 3.39
CA GLY A 137 -11.60 -14.35 4.52
C GLY A 137 -12.33 -13.11 5.05
N SER A 138 -11.85 -11.90 4.78
CA SER A 138 -12.49 -10.65 5.22
C SER A 138 -13.74 -10.30 4.43
N GLY A 139 -14.12 -11.12 3.44
CA GLY A 139 -15.22 -10.82 2.54
C GLY A 139 -14.85 -9.67 1.61
N PHE A 140 -14.44 -9.98 0.38
CA PHE A 140 -14.48 -9.01 -0.70
C PHE A 140 -15.95 -8.70 -1.01
N ASP A 141 -16.57 -7.88 -0.16
CA ASP A 141 -17.89 -7.31 -0.45
C ASP A 141 -17.67 -6.04 -1.27
N VAL A 142 -17.35 -6.24 -2.56
CA VAL A 142 -17.49 -5.18 -3.57
C VAL A 142 -18.94 -5.18 -4.04
N SER A 143 -19.92 -5.23 -3.12
CA SER A 143 -21.26 -4.79 -3.44
C SER A 143 -21.23 -3.27 -3.47
N VAL A 144 -20.95 -2.71 -4.65
CA VAL A 144 -21.53 -1.41 -4.98
C VAL A 144 -23.04 -1.67 -4.99
N SER A 145 -23.73 -1.34 -3.90
CA SER A 145 -25.18 -1.29 -3.91
C SER A 145 -25.57 -0.11 -4.81
N LEU A 146 -25.82 -0.43 -6.08
CA LEU A 146 -26.57 0.39 -7.02
C LEU A 146 -27.99 0.63 -6.51
#